data_AF-A0A973Q506-F1
#
_entry.id   AF-A0A973Q506-F1
#
_cell.length_a   1.000
_cell.length_b   1.000
_cell.length_c   1.000
_cell.angle_alpha   90.00
_cell.angle_beta   90.00
_cell.angle_gamma   90.00
#
_symmetry.space_group_name_H-M   'P 1'
#
loop_
_entity.id
_entity.type
_entity.pdbx_description
1 polymer ?
#
loop_
_entity_poly.entity_id
_entity_poly.type
_entity_poly.pdbx_seq_one_letter_code
_entity_poly.pdbx_strand_id
1 'polypeptide(L)'
;LAGHRIWMPGIVPGTEWAAYYDDLVAEFGLTIEATGPNFGSDALLDTVADTPALATFMGEQTRLVWPAGHGLRRIPVTDPTPVYPHSLLWHRDNPHPALPTLRTHLSTTTPAPGLPGTWTPPWTTPG
;
A
#
# COMPACT_ATOMS: atom_id res chain seq x y z
N LEU A 1 -12.23 9.34 6.07
CA LEU A 1 -10.76 9.22 6.22
C LEU A 1 -10.12 10.59 6.39
N ALA A 2 -10.48 11.58 5.57
CA ALA A 2 -10.14 12.98 5.86
C ALA A 2 -10.53 13.35 7.31
N GLY A 3 -9.64 14.06 8.01
CA GLY A 3 -9.78 14.39 9.43
C GLY A 3 -9.25 13.32 10.41
N HIS A 4 -8.87 12.13 9.94
CA HIS A 4 -8.15 11.14 10.77
C HIS A 4 -6.65 11.23 10.56
N ARG A 5 -5.89 10.94 11.62
CA ARG A 5 -4.43 10.79 11.55
C ARG A 5 -4.10 9.36 11.15
N ILE A 6 -3.52 9.21 9.96
CA ILE A 6 -3.08 7.92 9.44
C ILE A 6 -1.58 7.80 9.72
N TRP A 7 -1.21 6.89 10.61
CA TRP A 7 0.20 6.68 10.98
C TRP A 7 0.80 5.56 10.14
N MET A 8 1.90 5.87 9.45
CA MET A 8 2.61 4.98 8.52
C MET A 8 4.12 5.09 8.77
N PRO A 9 4.65 4.45 9.83
CA PRO A 9 6.04 4.63 10.23
C PRO A 9 7.02 4.10 9.19
N GLY A 10 8.20 4.70 9.17
CA GLY A 10 9.32 4.26 8.35
C GLY A 10 9.32 4.74 6.90
N ILE A 11 8.35 5.56 6.46
CA ILE A 11 8.39 6.16 5.12
C ILE A 11 9.64 7.02 4.97
N VAL A 12 10.48 6.67 3.99
CA VAL A 12 11.73 7.39 3.69
C VAL A 12 11.53 8.27 2.46
N PRO A 13 11.84 9.58 2.51
CA PRO A 13 11.73 10.46 1.36
C PRO A 13 12.51 9.96 0.13
N GLY A 14 11.95 10.15 -1.06
CA GLY A 14 12.56 9.75 -2.34
C GLY A 14 12.36 8.28 -2.72
N THR A 15 11.59 7.53 -1.93
CA THR A 15 11.19 6.15 -2.25
C THR A 15 9.84 6.12 -2.96
N GLU A 16 9.53 5.01 -3.64
CA GLU A 16 8.28 4.83 -4.38
C GLU A 16 7.04 4.97 -3.47
N TRP A 17 7.01 4.29 -2.32
CA TRP A 17 5.90 4.39 -1.39
C TRP A 17 5.73 5.79 -0.78
N ALA A 18 6.81 6.57 -0.62
CA ALA A 18 6.68 7.98 -0.22
C ALA A 18 5.92 8.78 -1.29
N ALA A 19 6.32 8.65 -2.56
CA ALA A 19 5.63 9.29 -3.68
C ALA A 19 4.17 8.83 -3.81
N TYR A 20 3.90 7.53 -3.62
CA TYR A 20 2.55 6.98 -3.62
C TYR A 20 1.66 7.65 -2.56
N TYR A 21 2.15 7.76 -1.32
CA TYR A 21 1.37 8.34 -0.22
C TYR A 21 1.24 9.85 -0.32
N ASP A 22 2.23 10.55 -0.88
CA ASP A 22 2.14 11.97 -1.20
C ASP A 22 1.04 12.24 -2.22
N ASP A 23 0.98 11.46 -3.32
CA ASP A 23 -0.07 11.58 -4.33
C ASP A 23 -1.46 11.22 -3.75
N LEU A 24 -1.53 10.20 -2.89
CA LEU A 24 -2.78 9.80 -2.22
C LEU A 24 -3.29 10.90 -1.27
N VAL A 25 -2.38 11.53 -0.52
CA VAL A 25 -2.70 12.66 0.36
C VAL A 25 -3.19 13.85 -0.45
N ALA A 26 -2.51 14.18 -1.55
CA ALA A 26 -2.86 15.29 -2.42
C ALA A 26 -4.24 15.10 -3.07
N GLU A 27 -4.55 13.89 -3.55
CA GLU A 27 -5.82 13.58 -4.21
C GLU A 27 -7.01 13.62 -3.25
N PHE A 28 -6.88 13.02 -2.07
CA PHE A 28 -8.03 12.77 -1.19
C PHE A 28 -8.06 13.61 0.10
N GLY A 29 -7.11 14.54 0.26
CA GLY A 29 -7.05 15.42 1.43
C GLY A 29 -6.81 14.65 2.74
N LEU A 30 -5.95 13.63 2.70
CA LEU A 30 -5.64 12.80 3.86
C LEU A 30 -4.53 13.42 4.72
N THR A 31 -4.34 12.88 5.92
CA THR A 31 -3.20 13.24 6.78
C THR A 31 -2.42 11.98 7.11
N ILE A 32 -1.24 11.84 6.51
CA ILE A 32 -0.31 10.75 6.78
C ILE A 32 0.84 11.26 7.63
N GLU A 33 1.07 10.57 8.75
CA GLU A 33 2.19 10.80 9.65
C GLU A 33 3.19 9.66 9.52
N ALA A 34 4.37 9.97 9.00
CA ALA A 34 5.45 9.01 8.77
C ALA A 34 6.45 8.90 9.93
N THR A 35 6.09 9.41 11.11
CA THR A 35 7.02 9.54 12.24
C THR A 35 7.37 8.18 12.83
N GLY A 36 8.63 8.04 13.27
CA GLY A 36 9.12 6.86 13.96
C GLY A 36 9.55 5.71 13.03
N PRO A 37 10.37 4.79 13.55
CA PRO A 37 10.82 3.60 12.82
C PRO A 37 9.68 2.56 12.70
N ASN A 38 9.71 1.80 11.61
CA ASN A 38 8.81 0.66 11.43
C ASN A 38 9.37 -0.58 12.16
N PHE A 39 8.68 -1.01 13.23
CA PHE A 39 9.03 -2.20 14.01
C PHE A 39 8.26 -3.47 13.60
N GLY A 40 7.56 -3.43 12.46
CA GLY A 40 6.74 -4.53 11.96
C GLY A 40 5.27 -4.41 12.36
N SER A 41 4.45 -5.30 11.79
CA SER A 41 2.99 -5.23 11.85
C SER A 41 2.43 -5.38 13.26
N ASP A 42 3.03 -6.19 14.13
CA ASP A 42 2.51 -6.41 15.48
C ASP A 42 2.62 -5.13 16.33
N ALA A 43 3.82 -4.53 16.37
CA ALA A 43 4.05 -3.27 17.07
C ALA A 43 3.22 -2.10 16.50
N LEU A 44 3.02 -2.08 15.17
CA LEU A 44 2.12 -1.14 14.51
C LEU A 44 0.68 -1.29 15.02
N LEU A 45 0.16 -2.52 15.09
CA LEU A 45 -1.20 -2.79 15.55
C LEU A 45 -1.39 -2.53 17.04
N ASP A 46 -0.40 -2.86 17.89
CA ASP A 46 -0.41 -2.53 19.32
C ASP A 46 -0.58 -1.02 19.51
N THR A 47 0.22 -0.22 18.80
CA THR A 47 0.17 1.25 18.89
C THR A 47 -1.18 1.83 18.45
N VAL A 48 -1.74 1.28 17.36
CA VAL A 48 -3.06 1.71 16.86
C VAL A 48 -4.18 1.28 17.82
N ALA A 49 -4.07 0.11 18.44
CA ALA A 49 -5.05 -0.37 19.42
C ALA A 49 -5.08 0.52 20.68
N ASP A 50 -3.90 0.98 21.13
CA ASP A 50 -3.76 1.82 22.32
C ASP A 50 -4.05 3.31 22.07
N THR A 51 -4.14 3.73 20.81
CA THR A 51 -4.32 5.15 20.44
C THR A 51 -5.59 5.35 19.60
N PRO A 52 -6.76 5.62 20.21
CA PRO A 52 -8.06 5.66 19.52
C PRO A 52 -8.19 6.66 18.35
N ALA A 53 -7.30 7.66 18.27
CA ALA A 53 -7.28 8.66 17.20
C ALA A 53 -6.43 8.25 15.98
N LEU A 54 -5.68 7.16 16.06
CA LEU A 54 -4.82 6.68 14.99
C LEU A 54 -5.52 5.62 14.12
N ALA A 55 -5.21 5.67 12.84
CA ALA A 55 -5.49 4.61 11.88
C ALA A 55 -4.21 4.28 11.10
N THR A 56 -4.19 3.13 10.43
CA THR A 56 -3.11 2.76 9.49
C THR A 56 -3.70 2.17 8.22
N PHE A 57 -3.00 2.32 7.10
CA PHE A 57 -3.32 1.58 5.89
C PHE A 57 -2.70 0.19 5.92
N MET A 58 -3.40 -0.77 5.31
CA MET A 58 -2.98 -2.17 5.19
C MET A 58 -3.45 -2.70 3.85
N GLY A 59 -2.59 -3.46 3.15
CA GLY A 59 -2.99 -4.16 1.93
C GLY A 59 -4.08 -5.19 2.23
N GLU A 60 -5.05 -5.36 1.33
CA GLU A 60 -6.17 -6.31 1.49
C GLU A 60 -5.69 -7.73 1.83
N GLN A 61 -4.67 -8.20 1.11
CA GLN A 61 -4.10 -9.55 1.25
C GLN A 61 -3.19 -9.71 2.47
N THR A 62 -2.97 -8.65 3.27
CA THR A 62 -2.19 -8.75 4.50
C THR A 62 -2.94 -9.61 5.50
N ARG A 63 -2.34 -10.75 5.85
CA ARG A 63 -2.83 -11.61 6.93
C ARG A 63 -2.52 -10.94 8.25
N LEU A 64 -3.56 -10.70 9.05
CA LEU A 64 -3.43 -10.09 10.35
C LEU A 64 -3.98 -11.02 11.40
N VAL A 65 -3.18 -11.25 12.43
CA VAL A 65 -3.55 -11.97 13.63
C VAL A 65 -3.22 -11.03 14.77
N TRP A 66 -4.22 -10.54 15.49
CA TRP A 66 -4.01 -9.71 16.67
C TRP A 66 -4.69 -10.33 17.89
N PRO A 67 -4.23 -10.03 19.12
CA PRO A 67 -4.84 -10.55 20.33
C PRO A 67 -6.34 -10.24 20.39
N ALA A 68 -7.15 -11.18 20.91
CA ALA A 68 -8.61 -11.01 21.00
C ALA A 68 -9.05 -9.75 21.79
N GLY A 69 -8.15 -9.17 22.60
CA GLY A 69 -8.39 -7.91 23.31
C GLY A 69 -8.31 -6.65 22.46
N HIS A 70 -7.72 -6.70 21.25
CA HIS A 70 -7.66 -5.55 20.37
C HIS A 70 -9.02 -5.33 19.71
N GLY A 71 -9.65 -4.20 20.05
CA GLY A 71 -10.90 -3.73 19.44
C GLY A 71 -10.78 -3.28 17.98
N LEU A 72 -9.70 -3.67 17.29
CA LEU A 72 -9.40 -3.24 15.92
C LEU A 72 -10.40 -3.78 14.91
N ARG A 73 -10.63 -2.99 13.87
CA ARG A 73 -11.48 -3.32 12.73
C ARG A 73 -10.76 -2.92 11.45
N ARG A 74 -10.90 -3.76 10.42
CA ARG A 74 -10.48 -3.41 9.06
C ARG A 74 -11.68 -2.82 8.34
N ILE A 75 -11.51 -1.62 7.81
CA ILE A 75 -12.53 -0.91 7.05
C ILE A 75 -12.03 -0.86 5.61
N PRO A 76 -12.77 -1.41 4.63
CA PRO A 76 -12.38 -1.30 3.23
C PRO A 76 -12.42 0.17 2.79
N VAL A 77 -11.43 0.57 2.02
CA VAL A 77 -11.40 1.89 1.36
C VAL A 77 -11.90 1.68 -0.06
N THR A 78 -13.01 2.31 -0.40
CA THR A 78 -13.68 2.15 -1.70
C THR A 78 -14.02 3.52 -2.29
N ASP A 79 -14.36 3.53 -3.57
CA ASP A 79 -14.91 4.68 -4.30
C ASP A 79 -14.02 5.95 -4.29
N PRO A 80 -12.81 5.88 -4.89
CA PRO A 80 -12.18 4.71 -5.50
C PRO A 80 -11.32 3.91 -4.51
N THR A 81 -11.08 2.63 -4.80
CA THR A 81 -10.16 1.78 -4.03
C THR A 81 -8.71 2.11 -4.38
N PRO A 82 -7.87 2.59 -3.44
CA PRO A 82 -6.46 2.83 -3.70
C PRO A 82 -5.73 1.50 -3.93
N VAL A 83 -4.99 1.39 -5.03
CA VAL A 83 -4.21 0.20 -5.37
C VAL A 83 -2.73 0.55 -5.39
N TYR A 84 -1.95 -0.15 -4.57
CA TYR A 84 -0.49 0.00 -4.58
C TYR A 84 0.10 -0.74 -5.80
N PRO A 85 0.70 -0.02 -6.77
CA PRO A 85 1.26 -0.64 -7.97
C PRO A 85 2.46 -1.53 -7.61
N HIS A 86 2.61 -2.63 -8.34
CA HIS A 86 3.78 -3.50 -8.23
C HIS A 86 4.44 -3.60 -9.60
N SER A 87 5.75 -3.40 -9.64
CA SER A 87 6.54 -3.43 -10.87
C SER A 87 7.56 -4.56 -10.84
N LEU A 88 7.68 -5.29 -11.96
CA LEU A 88 8.81 -6.20 -12.20
C LEU A 88 9.93 -5.41 -12.89
N LEU A 89 11.11 -5.35 -12.26
CA LEU A 89 12.29 -4.68 -12.83
C LEU A 89 13.31 -5.72 -13.31
N TRP A 90 13.85 -5.52 -14.52
CA TRP A 90 14.94 -6.33 -15.06
C TRP A 90 15.85 -5.50 -15.95
N HIS A 91 17.10 -5.95 -16.10
CA HIS A 91 18.05 -5.32 -17.03
C HIS A 91 17.60 -5.56 -18.47
N ARG A 92 17.65 -4.51 -19.32
CA ARG A 92 17.22 -4.60 -20.73
C ARG A 92 17.87 -5.76 -21.47
N ASP A 93 19.16 -5.98 -21.20
CA ASP A 93 19.97 -6.99 -21.88
C ASP A 93 20.02 -8.33 -21.11
N ASN A 94 19.07 -8.59 -20.19
CA ASN A 94 19.03 -9.85 -19.45
C ASN A 94 18.68 -11.01 -20.40
N PRO A 95 19.61 -11.96 -20.67
CA PRO A 95 19.38 -13.04 -21.62
C PRO A 95 18.71 -14.26 -20.98
N HIS A 96 18.29 -14.18 -19.71
CA HIS A 96 17.83 -15.37 -18.98
C HIS A 96 16.57 -15.98 -19.63
N PRO A 97 16.62 -17.24 -20.07
CA PRO A 97 15.56 -17.83 -20.89
C PRO A 97 14.23 -17.99 -20.14
N ALA A 98 14.23 -17.97 -18.80
CA ALA A 98 12.99 -18.02 -18.00
C ALA A 98 12.30 -16.65 -17.83
N LEU A 99 12.93 -15.54 -18.22
CA LEU A 99 12.34 -14.20 -18.06
C LEU A 99 11.02 -14.04 -18.84
N PRO A 100 10.89 -14.50 -20.12
CA PRO A 100 9.62 -14.51 -20.82
C PRO A 100 8.55 -15.32 -20.08
N THR A 101 8.89 -16.51 -19.56
CA THR A 101 7.96 -17.36 -18.81
C THR A 101 7.43 -16.67 -17.55
N LEU A 102 8.32 -16.03 -16.78
CA LEU A 102 7.94 -15.26 -15.59
C LEU A 102 7.01 -14.11 -15.94
N ARG A 103 7.32 -13.34 -16.99
CA ARG A 103 6.50 -12.21 -17.46
C ARG A 103 5.10 -12.68 -17.87
N THR A 104 5.02 -13.76 -18.65
CA THR A 104 3.74 -14.35 -19.03
C THR A 104 2.95 -14.78 -17.80
N HIS A 105 3.58 -15.51 -16.87
CA HIS A 105 2.91 -15.97 -15.66
C HIS A 105 2.30 -14.79 -14.88
N LEU A 106 3.09 -13.75 -14.59
CA LEU A 106 2.62 -12.57 -13.86
C LEU A 106 1.50 -11.83 -14.60
N SER A 107 1.57 -11.72 -15.93
CA SER A 107 0.50 -11.09 -16.72
C SER A 107 -0.82 -11.88 -16.71
N THR A 108 -0.77 -13.19 -16.49
CA THR A 108 -1.98 -14.04 -16.41
C THR A 108 -2.58 -14.12 -15.00
N THR A 109 -1.79 -13.87 -13.96
CA THR A 109 -2.22 -14.03 -12.57
C THR A 109 -2.63 -12.72 -11.90
N THR A 110 -2.17 -11.59 -12.42
CA THR A 110 -2.44 -10.27 -11.84
C THR A 110 -3.71 -9.66 -12.44
N PRO A 111 -4.57 -9.01 -11.64
CA PRO A 111 -5.70 -8.25 -12.18
C PRO A 111 -5.24 -7.21 -13.20
N ALA A 112 -6.08 -6.95 -14.21
CA ALA A 112 -5.77 -5.94 -15.22
C ALA A 112 -5.52 -4.57 -14.56
N PRO A 113 -4.48 -3.82 -14.96
CA PRO A 113 -4.30 -2.45 -14.50
C PRO A 113 -5.53 -1.58 -14.84
N GLY A 114 -5.86 -0.62 -13.98
CA GLY A 114 -6.91 0.38 -14.27
C GLY A 114 -8.33 -0.17 -14.24
N LEU A 115 -8.62 -1.13 -13.35
CA LEU A 115 -10.00 -1.58 -13.13
C LEU A 115 -10.91 -0.38 -12.75
N PRO A 116 -12.14 -0.30 -13.29
CA PRO A 116 -13.09 0.74 -12.90
C PRO A 116 -13.27 0.78 -11.38
N GLY A 117 -13.30 1.99 -10.82
CA GLY A 117 -13.43 2.18 -9.37
C GLY A 117 -12.15 2.00 -8.57
N THR A 118 -10.99 1.85 -9.23
CA THR A 118 -9.67 1.89 -8.58
C THR A 118 -8.99 3.24 -8.78
N TRP A 119 -8.11 3.59 -7.85
CA TRP A 119 -7.21 4.74 -7.96
C TRP A 119 -5.77 4.24 -7.90
N THR A 120 -4.96 4.75 -8.82
CA THR A 120 -3.50 4.60 -8.83
C THR A 120 -2.86 5.96 -9.05
N PRO A 121 -1.61 6.16 -8.58
CA PRO A 121 -0.90 7.41 -8.81
C PRO A 121 -0.70 7.72 -10.31
N PRO A 122 -0.61 8.99 -10.71
CA PRO A 122 -0.54 9.40 -12.12
C PRO A 122 0.71 8.91 -12.86
N TRP A 123 1.78 8.58 -12.14
CA TRP A 123 3.00 8.01 -12.72
C TRP A 123 2.89 6.51 -13.02
N THR A 124 1.80 5.85 -12.60
CA THR A 124 1.54 4.46 -13.00
C THR A 124 1.09 4.42 -14.45
N THR A 125 1.89 3.79 -15.31
CA THR A 125 1.49 3.57 -16.69
C THR A 125 0.60 2.31 -16.74
N PRO A 126 -0.53 2.33 -17.46
CA PRO A 126 -1.24 1.09 -17.78
C PRO A 126 -0.27 0.16 -18.53
N GLY A 127 -0.01 -1.01 -17.97
CA GLY A 127 0.88 -2.02 -18.55
C GLY A 127 0.32 -2.65 -19.82
#